data_AF-A0A3M1CTP1-F1
#
_entry.id   AF-A0A3M1CTP1-F1
#
_cell.length_a   1.000
_cell.length_b   1.000
_cell.length_c   1.000
_cell.angle_alpha   90.00
_cell.angle_beta   90.00
_cell.angle_gamma   90.00
#
_symmetry.space_group_name_H-M   'P 1'
#
loop_
_entity.id
_entity.type
_entity.pdbx_description
1 polymer ?
#
loop_
_entity_poly.entity_id
_entity_poly.type
_entity_poly.pdbx_seq_one_letter_code
_entity_poly.pdbx_strand_id
1 'polypeptide(L)'
;MSLSRFFVLVALAAILPVACGDKGETDSGSGGGITSDGGGGGDGGTVGDGGGTTSPDADGDGVTVADGDCDDGDPDIHPGREEECDGIDQNCNGVVDEGFGDADGDTIADCMDSEDCDGIDNDGDGLIDEDFPDDNDNGIPDCSEDEVCDGIDNNGDGTVDEGFDVDGDGYTSCGDDETRPDCDDDNPTIYPGAEELAADLVDNDCDGIVDEGDWGVGDLYITEIMNNPRNVIDLDGEWFEVYNASGRDVVLNGLVITSTIDDDYHQVTGDDLIWLLDGEHFVFGANGDPLVNGDTPVDYVYVSADGDDAGLPDVRLSNEADDIVLMMGDLIIDQVAWDDGASMPDPQGATMTLDPTVYGDTFNDDGDNWCEAQWPWATLSDAGSPGQTNEYCWPIAEASYDADASTLMICDTLYLVGSGSYDPDGAEITYEWELVSAPASSEKTTADIHEVDDADPWFIPDRAGEYIFSLTVYNGVEYSAPDFLVVEIEERDSNENPVAEAGDDQYTSDTAICNPISYGAYYECLTCDDTEFSLDGTASWDADDDEIVHYHWEITGGDGTGEIADPDSAETTVTVSGATPDYGDSATATVEVTLTVTDCLGAEGSDTVLLTYECMGS
;
A
#
# COMPACT_ATOMS: atom_id res chain seq x y z
N MET A 1 -13.85 -58.62 8.67
CA MET A 1 -14.15 -58.35 10.09
C MET A 1 -14.97 -57.06 10.12
N SER A 2 -16.28 -57.13 9.88
CA SER A 2 -17.38 -57.01 10.86
C SER A 2 -17.20 -55.82 11.82
N LEU A 3 -17.72 -54.64 11.47
CA LEU A 3 -19.02 -54.06 11.92
C LEU A 3 -19.08 -53.71 13.42
N SER A 4 -19.33 -52.44 13.72
CA SER A 4 -20.50 -52.06 14.51
C SER A 4 -20.98 -50.63 14.24
N ARG A 5 -22.30 -50.51 14.08
CA ARG A 5 -23.12 -49.31 13.90
C ARG A 5 -23.68 -48.85 15.26
N PHE A 6 -24.24 -47.63 15.31
CA PHE A 6 -25.48 -47.16 16.00
C PHE A 6 -25.24 -45.73 16.57
N PHE A 7 -26.15 -44.76 16.60
CA PHE A 7 -27.49 -44.52 16.05
C PHE A 7 -27.81 -43.04 16.30
N VAL A 8 -28.63 -42.43 15.44
CA VAL A 8 -29.23 -41.10 15.61
C VAL A 8 -30.28 -41.11 16.73
N LEU A 9 -30.36 -40.07 17.56
CA LEU A 9 -31.63 -39.66 18.18
C LEU A 9 -31.73 -38.14 18.33
N VAL A 10 -32.75 -37.58 17.68
CA VAL A 10 -33.27 -36.22 17.80
C VAL A 10 -34.17 -36.14 19.04
N ALA A 11 -34.07 -35.06 19.82
CA ALA A 11 -35.15 -34.57 20.67
C ALA A 11 -35.07 -33.04 20.81
N LEU A 12 -36.23 -32.40 20.58
CA LEU A 12 -36.49 -30.97 20.47
C LEU A 12 -37.23 -30.46 21.72
N ALA A 13 -37.05 -29.16 22.02
CA ALA A 13 -37.90 -28.25 22.82
C ALA A 13 -37.69 -28.27 24.37
N ALA A 14 -37.69 -27.15 25.13
CA ALA A 14 -38.00 -25.75 24.84
C ALA A 14 -37.76 -24.84 26.09
N ILE A 15 -37.34 -23.58 25.84
CA ILE A 15 -37.84 -22.28 26.39
C ILE A 15 -37.56 -21.91 27.87
N LEU A 16 -36.63 -20.97 28.13
CA LEU A 16 -36.85 -19.53 28.47
C LEU A 16 -35.52 -18.81 28.80
N PRO A 17 -35.35 -17.52 28.41
CA PRO A 17 -34.15 -16.73 28.66
C PRO A 17 -34.31 -15.76 29.84
N VAL A 18 -33.20 -15.33 30.44
CA VAL A 18 -33.14 -14.09 31.22
C VAL A 18 -31.90 -13.32 30.78
N ALA A 19 -32.16 -12.11 30.29
CA ALA A 19 -31.20 -11.11 29.88
C ALA A 19 -30.54 -10.44 31.10
N CYS A 20 -29.29 -10.00 30.96
CA CYS A 20 -28.74 -8.92 31.76
C CYS A 20 -28.64 -7.69 30.85
N GLY A 21 -29.25 -6.59 31.31
CA GLY A 21 -29.36 -5.33 30.62
C GLY A 21 -28.54 -4.26 31.33
N ASP A 22 -28.14 -3.30 30.51
CA ASP A 22 -27.14 -2.26 30.65
C ASP A 22 -27.68 -0.94 31.27
N LYS A 23 -26.75 -0.06 31.65
CA LYS A 23 -26.78 1.41 31.93
C LYS A 23 -27.58 2.00 33.11
N GLY A 24 -26.81 2.54 34.07
CA GLY A 24 -26.59 4.00 34.26
C GLY A 24 -27.66 4.86 34.93
N GLU A 25 -27.38 5.38 36.14
CA GLU A 25 -27.14 6.80 36.47
C GLU A 25 -27.24 7.10 38.00
N THR A 26 -26.17 7.73 38.52
CA THR A 26 -26.01 8.82 39.54
C THR A 26 -27.11 9.09 40.61
N ASP A 27 -26.89 9.53 41.86
CA ASP A 27 -25.75 9.96 42.70
C ASP A 27 -26.24 10.02 44.19
N SER A 28 -25.28 10.02 45.12
CA SER A 28 -25.26 10.57 46.48
C SER A 28 -25.77 9.75 47.69
N GLY A 29 -24.86 9.55 48.65
CA GLY A 29 -25.19 9.62 50.08
C GLY A 29 -24.58 8.57 51.00
N SER A 30 -23.33 8.83 51.43
CA SER A 30 -22.65 8.49 52.70
C SER A 30 -23.24 7.44 53.66
N GLY A 31 -22.40 6.47 53.99
CA GLY A 31 -21.83 6.32 55.35
C GLY A 31 -22.76 5.92 56.50
N GLY A 32 -22.44 4.79 57.14
CA GLY A 32 -22.93 4.51 58.48
C GLY A 32 -22.68 3.09 58.99
N GLY A 33 -21.63 2.94 59.80
CA GLY A 33 -21.79 2.39 61.15
C GLY A 33 -21.87 0.88 61.32
N ILE A 34 -20.70 0.30 61.58
CA ILE A 34 -20.34 -0.64 62.67
C ILE A 34 -21.50 -1.15 63.54
N THR A 35 -21.59 -2.49 63.65
CA THR A 35 -22.42 -3.20 64.62
C THR A 35 -21.55 -3.85 65.69
N SER A 36 -21.89 -3.68 66.98
CA SER A 36 -21.93 -4.84 67.89
C SER A 36 -22.70 -4.57 69.20
N ASP A 37 -23.62 -5.51 69.44
CA ASP A 37 -24.11 -6.08 70.69
C ASP A 37 -24.78 -5.26 71.80
N GLY A 38 -26.00 -5.70 72.12
CA GLY A 38 -26.63 -5.51 73.43
C GLY A 38 -28.14 -5.70 73.43
N GLY A 39 -28.61 -6.94 73.53
CA GLY A 39 -30.04 -7.26 73.55
C GLY A 39 -30.81 -6.80 74.80
N GLY A 40 -32.13 -6.70 74.67
CA GLY A 40 -33.06 -6.59 75.81
C GLY A 40 -34.32 -5.79 75.50
N GLY A 41 -35.45 -6.47 75.27
CA GLY A 41 -36.71 -5.86 74.83
C GLY A 41 -37.52 -5.10 75.88
N GLY A 42 -38.62 -4.49 75.42
CA GLY A 42 -39.70 -3.99 76.28
C GLY A 42 -40.34 -2.67 75.83
N ASP A 43 -41.22 -2.76 74.84
CA ASP A 43 -42.56 -2.14 74.75
C ASP A 43 -42.76 -0.65 75.13
N GLY A 44 -42.97 0.18 74.09
CA GLY A 44 -44.18 1.01 73.92
C GLY A 44 -44.37 2.28 74.77
N GLY A 45 -44.50 3.43 74.10
CA GLY A 45 -45.05 4.63 74.76
C GLY A 45 -44.89 5.93 73.98
N THR A 46 -45.94 6.28 73.25
CA THR A 46 -46.17 7.46 72.41
C THR A 46 -46.06 8.86 73.07
N VAL A 47 -45.84 9.85 72.19
CA VAL A 47 -46.27 11.28 72.15
C VAL A 47 -45.74 12.32 73.14
N GLY A 48 -45.26 13.44 72.57
CA GLY A 48 -45.76 14.76 72.96
C GLY A 48 -44.78 15.95 72.89
N ASP A 49 -44.85 16.66 71.76
CA ASP A 49 -45.02 18.13 71.67
C ASP A 49 -43.94 19.10 72.23
N GLY A 50 -43.26 19.78 71.29
CA GLY A 50 -43.11 21.25 71.27
C GLY A 50 -42.42 21.95 72.44
N GLY A 51 -41.13 22.27 72.27
CA GLY A 51 -40.45 23.29 73.07
C GLY A 51 -39.10 23.64 72.45
N GLY A 52 -38.95 24.88 71.98
CA GLY A 52 -37.64 25.40 71.61
C GLY A 52 -36.74 25.39 72.83
N THR A 53 -35.61 24.72 72.71
CA THR A 53 -34.52 24.75 73.68
C THR A 53 -33.33 25.37 72.96
N THR A 54 -32.92 26.56 73.40
CA THR A 54 -31.50 26.91 73.38
C THR A 54 -30.78 25.73 74.03
N SER A 55 -29.95 24.98 73.28
CA SER A 55 -29.08 24.00 73.91
C SER A 55 -28.24 24.77 74.93
N PRO A 56 -28.33 24.47 76.23
CA PRO A 56 -27.40 25.06 77.18
C PRO A 56 -26.03 24.46 76.89
N ASP A 57 -25.04 25.31 76.67
CA ASP A 57 -23.62 24.99 76.85
C ASP A 57 -23.47 24.28 78.20
N ALA A 58 -23.25 22.96 78.17
CA ALA A 58 -23.42 22.08 79.32
C ALA A 58 -22.12 21.87 80.10
N ASP A 59 -20.95 22.06 79.49
CA ASP A 59 -19.64 22.01 80.11
C ASP A 59 -19.01 23.39 80.40
N GLY A 60 -19.52 24.45 79.77
CA GLY A 60 -19.18 25.84 80.02
C GLY A 60 -18.00 26.38 79.20
N ASP A 61 -17.65 25.76 78.07
CA ASP A 61 -16.58 26.18 77.17
C ASP A 61 -16.97 27.41 76.30
N GLY A 62 -18.27 27.64 76.14
CA GLY A 62 -18.86 28.72 75.35
C GLY A 62 -19.32 28.33 73.94
N VAL A 63 -19.19 27.06 73.55
CA VAL A 63 -19.78 26.47 72.34
C VAL A 63 -20.99 25.63 72.78
N THR A 64 -21.86 25.26 71.84
CA THR A 64 -22.99 24.36 72.13
C THR A 64 -23.03 23.27 71.08
N VAL A 65 -23.70 22.14 71.35
CA VAL A 65 -23.98 21.13 70.29
C VAL A 65 -24.50 21.75 69.00
N ALA A 66 -25.31 22.82 69.10
CA ALA A 66 -25.89 23.49 67.93
C ALA A 66 -24.90 24.37 67.16
N ASP A 67 -23.82 24.81 67.81
CA ASP A 67 -22.76 25.65 67.25
C ASP A 67 -21.52 24.83 66.79
N GLY A 68 -21.58 23.49 66.89
CA GLY A 68 -20.58 22.58 66.33
C GLY A 68 -19.77 21.80 67.35
N ASP A 69 -20.10 21.90 68.64
CA ASP A 69 -19.46 21.11 69.70
C ASP A 69 -19.75 19.61 69.53
N CYS A 70 -18.67 18.82 69.41
CA CYS A 70 -18.74 17.38 69.22
C CYS A 70 -18.86 16.59 70.54
N ASP A 71 -18.52 17.18 71.69
CA ASP A 71 -18.82 16.63 73.02
C ASP A 71 -19.15 17.73 74.05
N ASP A 72 -20.40 18.20 74.04
CA ASP A 72 -20.99 19.21 74.96
C ASP A 72 -21.01 18.81 76.45
N GLY A 73 -20.34 17.71 76.81
CA GLY A 73 -20.05 17.29 78.18
C GLY A 73 -18.60 17.48 78.61
N ASP A 74 -17.70 17.84 77.69
CA ASP A 74 -16.27 18.00 77.92
C ASP A 74 -15.77 19.37 77.41
N PRO A 75 -15.41 20.31 78.31
CA PRO A 75 -15.01 21.65 77.89
C PRO A 75 -13.64 21.69 77.20
N ASP A 76 -12.95 20.55 77.11
CA ASP A 76 -11.72 20.40 76.36
C ASP A 76 -11.95 19.89 74.92
N ILE A 77 -13.18 19.58 74.50
CA ILE A 77 -13.53 19.11 73.15
C ILE A 77 -14.52 20.08 72.49
N HIS A 78 -14.04 20.98 71.64
CA HIS A 78 -14.89 21.96 70.95
C HIS A 78 -14.21 22.60 69.72
N PRO A 79 -14.97 23.12 68.74
CA PRO A 79 -14.45 23.83 67.59
C PRO A 79 -13.34 24.86 67.88
N GLY A 80 -12.18 24.67 67.26
CA GLY A 80 -11.02 25.58 67.35
C GLY A 80 -10.17 25.44 68.61
N ARG A 81 -10.28 24.32 69.33
CA ARG A 81 -9.32 23.87 70.33
C ARG A 81 -7.95 23.55 69.70
N GLU A 82 -6.87 23.50 70.50
CA GLU A 82 -5.54 23.03 70.08
C GLU A 82 -5.44 21.55 70.44
N GLU A 83 -4.95 20.73 69.51
CA GLU A 83 -4.91 19.28 69.70
C GLU A 83 -3.87 18.83 70.73
N GLU A 84 -4.19 17.77 71.46
CA GLU A 84 -3.31 16.99 72.33
C GLU A 84 -3.22 15.57 71.76
N CYS A 85 -2.02 15.00 71.64
CA CYS A 85 -1.88 13.66 71.07
C CYS A 85 -2.39 12.58 72.03
N ASP A 86 -3.67 12.26 71.93
CA ASP A 86 -4.35 11.27 72.76
C ASP A 86 -5.41 10.45 72.01
N GLY A 87 -5.47 10.58 70.68
CA GLY A 87 -6.40 9.87 69.81
C GLY A 87 -7.81 10.47 69.78
N ILE A 88 -7.98 11.72 70.23
CA ILE A 88 -9.28 12.43 70.24
C ILE A 88 -9.18 13.66 69.36
N ASP A 89 -10.15 13.88 68.46
CA ASP A 89 -10.32 15.14 67.73
C ASP A 89 -10.91 16.20 68.68
N GLN A 90 -10.05 16.97 69.35
CA GLN A 90 -10.51 17.92 70.37
C GLN A 90 -11.07 19.20 69.77
N ASN A 91 -10.74 19.51 68.51
CA ASN A 91 -11.25 20.70 67.83
C ASN A 91 -12.38 20.43 66.84
N CYS A 92 -12.88 19.20 66.82
CA CYS A 92 -14.05 18.75 66.08
C CYS A 92 -13.95 19.02 64.57
N ASN A 93 -12.75 18.99 63.98
CA ASN A 93 -12.56 19.26 62.54
C ASN A 93 -12.65 17.99 61.67
N GLY A 94 -12.68 16.81 62.28
CA GLY A 94 -12.74 15.50 61.64
C GLY A 94 -11.39 14.84 61.38
N VAL A 95 -10.29 15.46 61.80
CA VAL A 95 -8.94 14.90 61.82
C VAL A 95 -8.54 14.75 63.28
N VAL A 96 -7.95 13.61 63.63
CA VAL A 96 -7.50 13.32 65.00
C VAL A 96 -6.05 13.75 65.12
N ASP A 97 -5.71 14.45 66.20
CA ASP A 97 -4.34 14.82 66.55
C ASP A 97 -3.58 15.56 65.41
N GLU A 98 -4.23 16.50 64.71
CA GLU A 98 -3.51 17.19 63.63
C GLU A 98 -2.45 18.19 64.15
N GLY A 99 -1.31 18.23 63.46
CA GLY A 99 -0.17 19.07 63.84
C GLY A 99 0.88 18.35 64.69
N PHE A 100 0.67 17.07 65.00
CA PHE A 100 1.70 16.11 65.40
C PHE A 100 2.36 15.49 64.16
N GLY A 101 3.49 14.79 64.35
CA GLY A 101 4.18 14.11 63.23
C GLY A 101 3.36 12.92 62.72
N ASP A 102 3.64 12.51 61.50
CA ASP A 102 3.08 11.35 60.79
C ASP A 102 4.22 10.84 59.91
N ALA A 103 5.04 9.95 60.48
CA ALA A 103 6.33 9.54 59.95
C ALA A 103 6.20 8.64 58.70
N ASP A 104 5.20 7.77 58.66
CA ASP A 104 4.94 6.80 57.59
C ASP A 104 3.83 7.24 56.61
N GLY A 105 3.02 8.23 56.99
CA GLY A 105 1.96 8.80 56.15
C GLY A 105 0.65 8.03 56.19
N ASP A 106 0.43 7.16 57.19
CA ASP A 106 -0.76 6.31 57.30
C ASP A 106 -1.99 7.03 57.88
N THR A 107 -1.81 8.29 58.32
CA THR A 107 -2.78 9.21 58.94
C THR A 107 -3.03 9.03 60.44
N ILE A 108 -2.25 8.18 61.10
CA ILE A 108 -2.12 8.11 62.56
C ILE A 108 -0.96 9.04 62.97
N ALA A 109 -1.12 9.78 64.06
CA ALA A 109 -0.04 10.62 64.55
C ALA A 109 1.01 9.77 65.27
N ASP A 110 2.31 10.06 65.08
CA ASP A 110 3.43 9.25 65.62
C ASP A 110 3.20 8.82 67.07
N CYS A 111 2.80 9.76 67.92
CA CYS A 111 2.60 9.54 69.36
C CYS A 111 1.43 8.61 69.75
N MET A 112 0.62 8.17 68.78
CA MET A 112 -0.44 7.18 68.91
C MET A 112 -0.22 5.96 68.01
N ASP A 113 0.86 5.97 67.27
CA ASP A 113 1.22 4.90 66.36
C ASP A 113 1.96 3.77 67.10
N SER A 114 2.07 2.63 66.44
CA SER A 114 2.86 1.50 66.89
C SER A 114 3.83 1.10 65.80
N GLU A 115 5.05 0.74 66.19
CA GLU A 115 6.06 0.25 65.25
C GLU A 115 5.51 -0.84 64.33
N ASP A 116 5.59 -0.57 63.02
CA ASP A 116 5.39 -1.52 61.94
C ASP A 116 6.78 -1.81 61.36
N CYS A 117 7.07 -3.08 61.02
CA CYS A 117 8.38 -3.39 60.49
C CYS A 117 8.52 -2.98 59.02
N ASP A 118 8.83 -1.71 58.81
CA ASP A 118 9.05 -1.09 57.51
C ASP A 118 10.31 -0.20 57.47
N GLY A 119 11.09 -0.18 58.57
CA GLY A 119 12.32 0.58 58.68
C GLY A 119 12.10 2.08 58.93
N ILE A 120 10.88 2.49 59.29
CA ILE A 120 10.50 3.85 59.70
C ILE A 120 10.35 3.88 61.24
N ASP A 121 10.48 5.06 61.82
CA ASP A 121 10.21 5.35 63.24
C ASP A 121 8.73 5.76 63.33
N ASN A 122 7.81 4.78 63.28
CA ASN A 122 6.37 5.05 63.20
C ASN A 122 5.89 5.80 64.45
N ASP A 123 6.39 5.45 65.64
CA ASP A 123 5.95 6.05 66.89
C ASP A 123 6.67 7.37 67.26
N GLY A 124 7.70 7.73 66.50
CA GLY A 124 8.45 8.98 66.59
C GLY A 124 9.32 9.11 67.86
N ASP A 125 9.62 8.01 68.56
CA ASP A 125 10.46 8.01 69.76
C ASP A 125 11.97 8.13 69.45
N GLY A 126 12.34 7.97 68.18
CA GLY A 126 13.71 8.04 67.68
C GLY A 126 14.44 6.70 67.63
N LEU A 127 13.73 5.60 67.87
CA LEU A 127 14.12 4.23 67.56
C LEU A 127 13.35 3.77 66.30
N ILE A 128 13.76 2.65 65.72
CA ILE A 128 13.15 2.11 64.50
C ILE A 128 12.89 0.64 64.83
N ASP A 129 11.65 0.20 64.65
CA ASP A 129 11.18 -1.17 64.79
C ASP A 129 11.44 -1.80 66.18
N GLU A 130 11.59 -1.02 67.25
CA GLU A 130 12.13 -1.53 68.53
C GLU A 130 11.19 -2.46 69.32
N ASP A 131 9.92 -2.54 68.92
CA ASP A 131 8.96 -3.51 69.45
C ASP A 131 9.12 -4.91 68.82
N PHE A 132 10.02 -5.06 67.84
CA PHE A 132 10.42 -6.34 67.25
C PHE A 132 11.71 -6.91 67.91
N PRO A 133 11.83 -8.24 68.06
CA PRO A 133 12.97 -8.85 68.74
C PRO A 133 14.24 -8.80 67.89
N ASP A 134 15.31 -8.17 68.37
CA ASP A 134 16.66 -8.34 67.81
C ASP A 134 17.34 -9.58 68.44
N ASP A 135 17.07 -10.76 67.87
CA ASP A 135 17.58 -12.04 68.39
C ASP A 135 19.10 -12.21 68.18
N ASN A 136 19.72 -11.41 67.30
CA ASN A 136 21.13 -11.51 66.92
C ASN A 136 22.03 -10.38 67.50
N ASP A 137 21.44 -9.36 68.15
CA ASP A 137 22.06 -8.19 68.81
C ASP A 137 22.91 -7.35 67.84
N ASN A 138 22.52 -7.24 66.57
CA ASN A 138 23.19 -6.42 65.56
C ASN A 138 22.64 -4.99 65.48
N GLY A 139 21.53 -4.70 66.16
CA GLY A 139 20.89 -3.39 66.18
C GLY A 139 19.85 -3.16 65.08
N ILE A 140 19.41 -4.21 64.38
CA ILE A 140 18.28 -4.25 63.46
C ILE A 140 17.29 -5.30 63.99
N PRO A 141 16.02 -4.96 64.24
CA PRO A 141 15.02 -5.91 64.74
C PRO A 141 14.66 -7.03 63.72
N ASP A 142 14.46 -8.27 64.20
CA ASP A 142 14.11 -9.45 63.37
C ASP A 142 12.59 -9.50 63.19
N CYS A 143 12.13 -9.06 62.03
CA CYS A 143 10.71 -8.92 61.70
C CYS A 143 10.12 -10.22 61.12
N SER A 144 10.95 -11.04 60.48
CA SER A 144 10.65 -12.42 60.09
C SER A 144 11.92 -13.25 59.89
N GLU A 145 11.88 -14.55 60.26
CA GLU A 145 13.04 -15.46 60.12
C GLU A 145 13.46 -15.77 58.67
N ASP A 146 12.70 -15.37 57.64
CA ASP A 146 12.96 -15.62 56.22
C ASP A 146 12.84 -14.30 55.42
N GLU A 147 13.80 -14.00 54.54
CA GLU A 147 13.73 -12.85 53.62
C GLU A 147 12.64 -13.03 52.56
N VAL A 148 12.06 -11.92 52.10
CA VAL A 148 11.16 -11.86 50.95
C VAL A 148 11.61 -10.76 49.99
N CYS A 149 11.49 -10.97 48.67
CA CYS A 149 11.87 -9.98 47.65
C CYS A 149 11.06 -8.66 47.73
N ASP A 150 11.38 -7.80 48.68
CA ASP A 150 10.72 -6.50 48.89
C ASP A 150 11.72 -5.35 49.09
N GLY A 151 13.03 -5.62 49.01
CA GLY A 151 14.08 -4.61 49.16
C GLY A 151 14.33 -4.18 50.60
N ILE A 152 13.78 -4.91 51.58
CA ILE A 152 13.94 -4.69 53.02
C ILE A 152 14.73 -5.86 53.61
N ASP A 153 15.53 -5.60 54.65
CA ASP A 153 16.20 -6.63 55.46
C ASP A 153 15.19 -7.18 56.47
N ASN A 154 14.38 -8.17 56.06
CA ASN A 154 13.23 -8.61 56.87
C ASN A 154 13.66 -9.40 58.13
N ASN A 155 14.81 -10.06 58.11
CA ASN A 155 15.35 -10.87 59.20
C ASN A 155 16.38 -10.13 60.06
N GLY A 156 16.67 -8.89 59.69
CA GLY A 156 17.54 -7.99 60.43
C GLY A 156 18.95 -8.55 60.59
N ASP A 157 19.55 -9.19 59.60
CA ASP A 157 20.93 -9.69 59.66
C ASP A 157 21.96 -8.70 59.09
N GLY A 158 21.49 -7.62 58.45
CA GLY A 158 22.27 -6.56 57.85
C GLY A 158 22.56 -6.78 56.35
N THR A 159 22.01 -7.81 55.73
CA THR A 159 21.89 -7.93 54.26
C THR A 159 20.44 -7.76 53.83
N VAL A 160 20.23 -7.34 52.59
CA VAL A 160 18.88 -7.15 52.02
C VAL A 160 18.70 -8.25 50.98
N ASP A 161 17.57 -8.96 51.04
CA ASP A 161 17.19 -9.99 50.09
C ASP A 161 18.28 -11.08 49.90
N GLU A 162 18.96 -11.51 50.97
CA GLU A 162 19.96 -12.57 50.84
C GLU A 162 19.34 -13.97 50.66
N GLY A 163 20.06 -14.84 49.94
CA GLY A 163 19.59 -16.19 49.62
C GLY A 163 18.73 -16.28 48.36
N PHE A 164 18.54 -15.16 47.66
CA PHE A 164 17.90 -15.06 46.34
C PHE A 164 18.91 -14.97 45.17
N ASP A 165 20.21 -15.09 45.46
CA ASP A 165 21.31 -15.31 44.50
C ASP A 165 21.83 -16.75 44.72
N VAL A 166 21.24 -17.71 43.99
CA VAL A 166 21.49 -19.14 44.22
C VAL A 166 22.82 -19.59 43.62
N ASP A 167 23.22 -19.01 42.49
CA ASP A 167 24.43 -19.39 41.77
C ASP A 167 25.69 -18.58 42.13
N GLY A 168 25.52 -17.44 42.78
CA GLY A 168 26.57 -16.58 43.32
C GLY A 168 27.20 -15.62 42.32
N ASP A 169 26.51 -15.22 41.25
CA ASP A 169 27.01 -14.25 40.29
C ASP A 169 26.79 -12.78 40.70
N GLY A 170 25.95 -12.56 41.71
CA GLY A 170 25.67 -11.26 42.31
C GLY A 170 24.38 -10.60 41.82
N TYR A 171 23.62 -11.25 40.95
CA TYR A 171 22.24 -10.90 40.63
C TYR A 171 21.28 -11.80 41.39
N THR A 172 20.10 -11.28 41.73
CA THR A 172 19.11 -12.03 42.50
C THR A 172 17.86 -12.25 41.66
N SER A 173 17.10 -13.30 41.98
CA SER A 173 15.76 -13.53 41.46
C SER A 173 14.73 -12.43 41.83
N CYS A 174 15.11 -11.48 42.70
CA CYS A 174 14.32 -10.31 43.06
C CYS A 174 14.55 -9.12 42.12
N GLY A 175 15.76 -8.97 41.56
CA GLY A 175 16.20 -7.73 40.90
C GLY A 175 16.33 -6.56 41.88
N ASP A 176 16.49 -5.34 41.36
CA ASP A 176 16.41 -4.10 42.14
C ASP A 176 15.83 -2.93 41.31
N ASP A 177 15.78 -1.71 41.88
CA ASP A 177 15.28 -0.51 41.19
C ASP A 177 16.08 -0.14 39.91
N GLU A 178 17.33 -0.62 39.77
CA GLU A 178 18.24 -0.30 38.67
C GLU A 178 18.46 -1.47 37.70
N THR A 179 18.20 -2.71 38.12
CA THR A 179 18.53 -3.94 37.40
C THR A 179 17.36 -4.93 37.43
N ARG A 180 17.13 -5.59 36.29
CA ARG A 180 16.07 -6.59 36.16
C ARG A 180 16.34 -7.79 37.06
N PRO A 181 15.33 -8.59 37.43
CA PRO A 181 15.55 -9.86 38.10
C PRO A 181 16.36 -10.83 37.24
N ASP A 182 17.15 -11.68 37.90
CA ASP A 182 17.81 -12.80 37.24
C ASP A 182 16.78 -13.79 36.68
N CYS A 183 16.88 -14.05 35.38
CA CYS A 183 16.00 -14.92 34.64
C CYS A 183 16.36 -16.41 34.78
N ASP A 184 17.58 -16.75 35.21
CA ASP A 184 17.99 -18.11 35.60
C ASP A 184 19.00 -18.11 36.77
N ASP A 185 18.49 -17.83 37.97
CA ASP A 185 19.21 -17.78 39.26
C ASP A 185 19.97 -19.09 39.64
N ASP A 186 19.78 -20.17 38.88
CA ASP A 186 20.54 -21.42 39.03
C ASP A 186 21.82 -21.46 38.14
N ASN A 187 22.08 -20.44 37.32
CA ASN A 187 23.13 -20.43 36.29
C ASN A 187 23.93 -19.10 36.18
N PRO A 188 25.20 -19.07 36.65
CA PRO A 188 25.97 -17.83 36.87
C PRO A 188 26.53 -17.19 35.59
N THR A 189 26.02 -17.59 34.44
CA THR A 189 26.30 -17.02 33.13
C THR A 189 25.08 -16.39 32.48
N ILE A 190 23.91 -16.52 33.12
CA ILE A 190 22.65 -15.91 32.71
C ILE A 190 22.32 -14.90 33.78
N TYR A 191 22.35 -13.62 33.45
CA TYR A 191 22.07 -12.55 34.39
C TYR A 191 21.87 -11.21 33.67
N PRO A 192 21.20 -10.23 34.28
CA PRO A 192 21.00 -8.90 33.71
C PRO A 192 22.28 -8.25 33.15
N GLY A 193 22.32 -8.09 31.82
CA GLY A 193 23.44 -7.48 31.09
C GLY A 193 24.65 -8.39 30.86
N ALA A 194 24.47 -9.72 30.89
CA ALA A 194 25.47 -10.68 30.43
C ALA A 194 25.81 -10.53 28.93
N GLU A 195 26.76 -11.33 28.43
CA GLU A 195 27.04 -11.42 26.99
C GLU A 195 26.12 -12.47 26.37
N GLU A 196 25.27 -12.05 25.43
CA GLU A 196 24.38 -12.93 24.68
C GLU A 196 25.13 -13.98 23.86
N LEU A 197 24.77 -15.26 24.07
CA LEU A 197 25.34 -16.38 23.36
C LEU A 197 24.46 -16.72 22.16
N ALA A 198 24.90 -16.28 20.98
CA ALA A 198 24.17 -16.55 19.75
C ALA A 198 23.85 -18.05 19.54
N ALA A 199 22.57 -18.32 19.29
CA ALA A 199 21.99 -19.58 18.85
C ALA A 199 21.96 -20.69 19.92
N ASP A 200 21.62 -20.35 21.15
CA ASP A 200 21.37 -21.30 22.24
C ASP A 200 19.91 -21.30 22.77
N LEU A 201 19.05 -20.41 22.25
CA LEU A 201 17.64 -20.23 22.64
C LEU A 201 17.44 -19.79 24.10
N VAL A 202 18.46 -19.15 24.69
CA VAL A 202 18.41 -18.61 26.03
C VAL A 202 18.57 -17.09 25.95
N ASP A 203 17.78 -16.39 26.76
CA ASP A 203 18.00 -14.97 27.08
C ASP A 203 19.09 -14.95 28.17
N ASN A 204 20.34 -14.76 27.76
CA ASN A 204 21.48 -14.79 28.69
C ASN A 204 21.60 -13.49 29.47
N ASP A 205 21.16 -12.36 28.92
CA ASP A 205 21.32 -11.04 29.50
C ASP A 205 20.03 -10.49 30.16
N CYS A 206 18.98 -11.31 30.19
CA CYS A 206 17.69 -11.10 30.83
C CYS A 206 16.95 -9.85 30.35
N ASP A 207 17.20 -9.39 29.13
CA ASP A 207 16.53 -8.23 28.54
C ASP A 207 15.16 -8.56 27.92
N GLY A 208 14.81 -9.85 27.83
CA GLY A 208 13.58 -10.36 27.25
C GLY A 208 13.68 -10.72 25.76
N ILE A 209 14.88 -10.67 25.19
CA ILE A 209 15.18 -11.04 23.80
C ILE A 209 16.11 -12.25 23.81
N VAL A 210 15.85 -13.19 22.90
CA VAL A 210 16.59 -14.45 22.84
C VAL A 210 17.42 -14.46 21.57
N ASP A 211 18.69 -14.88 21.68
CA ASP A 211 19.60 -15.06 20.55
C ASP A 211 19.86 -13.80 19.70
N GLU A 212 19.89 -12.62 20.33
CA GLU A 212 19.95 -11.33 19.63
C GLU A 212 21.24 -11.02 18.86
N GLY A 213 22.20 -11.94 18.75
CA GLY A 213 23.25 -11.96 17.72
C GLY A 213 24.06 -10.66 17.47
N ASP A 214 24.83 -10.63 16.39
CA ASP A 214 25.61 -9.46 15.95
C ASP A 214 24.85 -8.67 14.85
N TRP A 215 23.60 -8.25 15.07
CA TRP A 215 22.84 -7.52 14.03
C TRP A 215 23.42 -6.15 13.69
N GLY A 216 23.31 -5.78 12.42
CA GLY A 216 23.54 -4.44 11.90
C GLY A 216 22.33 -3.88 11.17
N VAL A 217 22.28 -2.56 11.03
CA VAL A 217 21.32 -1.88 10.13
C VAL A 217 21.49 -2.45 8.72
N GLY A 218 20.39 -2.88 8.12
CA GLY A 218 20.35 -3.46 6.78
C GLY A 218 20.82 -4.92 6.68
N ASP A 219 20.96 -5.64 7.79
CA ASP A 219 21.21 -7.09 7.75
C ASP A 219 19.99 -7.87 7.21
N LEU A 220 18.78 -7.34 7.41
CA LEU A 220 17.54 -7.77 6.77
C LEU A 220 16.94 -6.60 5.98
N TYR A 221 16.26 -6.91 4.88
CA TYR A 221 15.41 -5.95 4.16
C TYR A 221 14.00 -6.49 4.05
N ILE A 222 12.99 -5.69 4.30
CA ILE A 222 11.60 -5.94 3.92
C ILE A 222 11.53 -5.75 2.40
N THR A 223 11.16 -6.81 1.69
CA THR A 223 11.20 -6.84 0.22
C THR A 223 9.82 -6.95 -0.42
N GLU A 224 8.83 -7.50 0.28
CA GLU A 224 7.51 -7.72 -0.31
C GLU A 224 6.43 -7.62 0.77
N ILE A 225 5.30 -6.98 0.47
CA ILE A 225 4.22 -6.74 1.43
C ILE A 225 2.87 -7.02 0.76
N MET A 226 2.07 -7.89 1.36
CA MET A 226 0.67 -8.13 1.02
C MET A 226 -0.23 -7.58 2.13
N ASN A 227 -0.62 -6.31 2.03
CA ASN A 227 -1.57 -5.66 2.95
C ASN A 227 -3.04 -5.85 2.53
N ASN A 228 -3.33 -5.91 1.22
CA ASN A 228 -4.69 -5.89 0.66
C ASN A 228 -5.05 -7.13 -0.19
N PRO A 229 -5.14 -8.34 0.39
CA PRO A 229 -5.45 -9.54 -0.38
C PRO A 229 -6.89 -9.51 -0.93
N ARG A 230 -7.09 -9.95 -2.17
CA ARG A 230 -8.40 -9.91 -2.85
C ARG A 230 -9.18 -11.21 -2.70
N ASN A 231 -8.47 -12.33 -2.73
CA ASN A 231 -9.09 -13.65 -2.90
C ASN A 231 -9.48 -14.33 -1.59
N VAL A 232 -8.94 -13.85 -0.47
CA VAL A 232 -9.18 -14.36 0.88
C VAL A 232 -9.68 -13.26 1.82
N ILE A 233 -9.89 -13.59 3.10
CA ILE A 233 -10.18 -12.56 4.11
C ILE A 233 -8.89 -11.78 4.31
N ASP A 234 -9.00 -10.45 4.28
CA ASP A 234 -7.95 -9.45 4.55
C ASP A 234 -6.92 -9.95 5.59
N LEU A 235 -7.34 -10.01 6.86
CA LEU A 235 -6.53 -10.47 7.98
C LEU A 235 -5.95 -11.89 7.86
N ASP A 236 -6.57 -12.79 7.10
CA ASP A 236 -6.04 -14.16 6.94
C ASP A 236 -4.98 -14.23 5.83
N GLY A 237 -5.01 -13.31 4.87
CA GLY A 237 -4.14 -13.27 3.70
C GLY A 237 -3.01 -12.27 3.77
N GLU A 238 -2.87 -11.54 4.88
CA GLU A 238 -1.79 -10.57 5.10
C GLU A 238 -0.46 -11.28 5.37
N TRP A 239 0.60 -10.80 4.72
CA TRP A 239 1.96 -11.29 4.92
C TRP A 239 2.99 -10.25 4.44
N PHE A 240 4.21 -10.38 4.92
CA PHE A 240 5.36 -9.65 4.39
C PHE A 240 6.57 -10.58 4.31
N GLU A 241 7.55 -10.19 3.51
CA GLU A 241 8.76 -10.94 3.27
C GLU A 241 10.00 -10.14 3.64
N VAL A 242 10.98 -10.84 4.18
CA VAL A 242 12.31 -10.29 4.41
C VAL A 242 13.38 -11.04 3.62
N TYR A 243 14.43 -10.33 3.22
CA TYR A 243 15.62 -10.85 2.57
C TYR A 243 16.84 -10.68 3.47
N ASN A 244 17.63 -11.75 3.65
CA ASN A 244 18.88 -11.67 4.40
C ASN A 244 20.02 -11.13 3.53
N ALA A 245 20.45 -9.91 3.83
CA ALA A 245 21.51 -9.19 3.14
C ALA A 245 22.83 -9.10 3.93
N SER A 246 22.88 -9.69 5.12
CA SER A 246 24.00 -9.58 6.06
C SER A 246 25.31 -10.22 5.58
N GLY A 247 25.28 -11.08 4.55
CA GLY A 247 26.44 -11.84 4.10
C GLY A 247 26.78 -13.05 5.00
N ARG A 248 25.87 -13.43 5.90
CA ARG A 248 25.99 -14.54 6.86
C ARG A 248 24.63 -15.17 7.15
N ASP A 249 24.64 -16.38 7.69
CA ASP A 249 23.42 -17.00 8.21
C ASP A 249 23.00 -16.29 9.52
N VAL A 250 21.72 -15.98 9.66
CA VAL A 250 21.16 -15.29 10.83
C VAL A 250 20.09 -16.15 11.51
N VAL A 251 19.88 -15.91 12.81
CA VAL A 251 18.82 -16.54 13.61
C VAL A 251 17.75 -15.49 13.85
N LEU A 252 16.49 -15.79 13.52
CA LEU A 252 15.39 -14.84 13.63
C LEU A 252 14.72 -14.83 15.02
N ASN A 253 15.04 -15.78 15.90
CA ASN A 253 14.57 -15.77 17.28
C ASN A 253 14.94 -14.42 17.94
N GLY A 254 14.00 -13.86 18.72
CA GLY A 254 14.16 -12.56 19.35
C GLY A 254 13.78 -11.37 18.48
N LEU A 255 13.72 -11.52 17.14
CA LEU A 255 13.38 -10.43 16.23
C LEU A 255 12.00 -9.85 16.59
N VAL A 256 11.93 -8.54 16.75
CA VAL A 256 10.70 -7.82 17.00
C VAL A 256 10.18 -7.22 15.70
N ILE A 257 8.92 -7.49 15.38
CA ILE A 257 8.15 -6.90 14.28
C ILE A 257 7.17 -5.93 14.95
N THR A 258 7.11 -4.67 14.54
CA THR A 258 6.22 -3.68 15.17
C THR A 258 5.80 -2.58 14.19
N SER A 259 4.66 -1.93 14.45
CA SER A 259 4.23 -0.70 13.77
C SER A 259 4.43 0.52 14.67
N THR A 260 4.89 1.64 14.11
CA THR A 260 5.00 2.91 14.85
C THR A 260 3.70 3.70 14.85
N ILE A 261 2.69 3.24 14.10
CA ILE A 261 1.42 3.94 13.92
C ILE A 261 0.37 3.49 14.95
N ASP A 262 0.30 2.20 15.26
CA ASP A 262 -0.67 1.65 16.20
C ASP A 262 -0.07 0.90 17.41
N ASP A 263 1.26 0.95 17.56
CA ASP A 263 2.03 0.37 18.68
C ASP A 263 1.82 -1.15 18.83
N ASP A 264 1.43 -1.83 17.75
CA ASP A 264 1.37 -3.29 17.72
C ASP A 264 2.77 -3.91 17.62
N TYR A 265 2.95 -5.11 18.17
CA TYR A 265 4.26 -5.78 18.09
C TYR A 265 4.14 -7.30 18.23
N HIS A 266 5.08 -8.00 17.60
CA HIS A 266 5.28 -9.43 17.72
C HIS A 266 6.76 -9.74 17.88
N GLN A 267 7.11 -10.59 18.85
CA GLN A 267 8.45 -11.11 18.99
C GLN A 267 8.52 -12.54 18.42
N VAL A 268 9.48 -12.77 17.52
CA VAL A 268 9.70 -14.07 16.89
C VAL A 268 10.21 -15.06 17.93
N THR A 269 9.43 -16.11 18.18
CA THR A 269 9.72 -17.13 19.18
C THR A 269 9.58 -18.54 18.60
N GLY A 270 10.30 -19.52 19.16
CA GLY A 270 10.22 -20.89 18.68
C GLY A 270 10.92 -21.88 19.60
N ASP A 271 10.44 -23.14 19.59
CA ASP A 271 11.07 -24.26 20.33
C ASP A 271 12.42 -24.68 19.71
N ASP A 272 12.66 -24.32 18.45
CA ASP A 272 13.87 -24.58 17.67
C ASP A 272 14.39 -23.25 17.09
N LEU A 273 15.69 -23.22 16.76
CA LEU A 273 16.31 -22.07 16.08
C LEU A 273 15.73 -21.89 14.67
N ILE A 274 15.28 -20.66 14.38
CA ILE A 274 14.75 -20.24 13.10
C ILE A 274 15.89 -19.60 12.30
N TRP A 275 16.50 -20.39 11.42
CA TRP A 275 17.60 -19.94 10.57
C TRP A 275 17.10 -19.31 9.28
N LEU A 276 17.67 -18.16 8.93
CA LEU A 276 17.58 -17.57 7.61
C LEU A 276 18.99 -17.51 7.00
N LEU A 277 19.22 -18.27 5.92
CA LEU A 277 20.54 -18.34 5.32
C LEU A 277 20.86 -17.07 4.52
N ASP A 278 22.15 -16.81 4.31
CA ASP A 278 22.60 -15.66 3.50
C ASP A 278 21.98 -15.68 2.10
N GLY A 279 21.33 -14.57 1.73
CA GLY A 279 20.68 -14.39 0.44
C GLY A 279 19.39 -15.18 0.23
N GLU A 280 18.79 -15.73 1.28
CA GLU A 280 17.44 -16.32 1.25
C GLU A 280 16.36 -15.31 1.65
N HIS A 281 15.13 -15.63 1.27
CA HIS A 281 13.92 -14.91 1.61
C HIS A 281 13.14 -15.67 2.69
N PHE A 282 12.38 -14.96 3.52
CA PHE A 282 11.60 -15.54 4.61
C PHE A 282 10.24 -14.86 4.74
N VAL A 283 9.16 -15.64 4.76
CA VAL A 283 7.79 -15.13 4.72
C VAL A 283 7.14 -15.16 6.10
N PHE A 284 6.82 -13.97 6.62
CA PHE A 284 6.03 -13.76 7.82
C PHE A 284 4.56 -13.59 7.42
N GLY A 285 3.65 -14.39 7.98
CA GLY A 285 2.23 -14.33 7.63
C GLY A 285 1.28 -14.29 8.82
N ALA A 286 0.13 -13.66 8.63
CA ALA A 286 -0.95 -13.59 9.61
C ALA A 286 -1.61 -14.96 9.86
N ASN A 287 -1.56 -15.86 8.87
CA ASN A 287 -2.16 -17.20 8.95
C ASN A 287 -1.34 -18.24 8.16
N GLY A 288 -1.05 -19.38 8.79
CA GLY A 288 -0.29 -20.48 8.17
C GLY A 288 -1.14 -21.57 7.50
N ASP A 289 -2.48 -21.50 7.53
CA ASP A 289 -3.33 -22.48 6.83
C ASP A 289 -3.49 -22.10 5.34
N PRO A 290 -2.92 -22.90 4.41
CA PRO A 290 -2.95 -22.60 2.97
C PRO A 290 -4.38 -22.49 2.40
N LEU A 291 -5.37 -23.09 3.07
CA LEU A 291 -6.76 -23.05 2.61
C LEU A 291 -7.44 -21.69 2.82
N VAL A 292 -6.89 -20.83 3.68
CA VAL A 292 -7.49 -19.53 4.03
C VAL A 292 -6.54 -18.37 3.80
N ASN A 293 -5.23 -18.58 3.73
CA ASN A 293 -4.24 -17.51 3.52
C ASN A 293 -3.91 -17.22 2.04
N GLY A 294 -4.58 -17.89 1.09
CA GLY A 294 -4.34 -17.71 -0.35
C GLY A 294 -3.26 -18.63 -0.93
N ASP A 295 -3.01 -19.78 -0.30
CA ASP A 295 -1.90 -20.70 -0.60
C ASP A 295 -0.50 -20.04 -0.44
N THR A 296 -0.39 -19.00 0.40
CA THR A 296 0.89 -18.34 0.69
C THR A 296 1.80 -19.29 1.49
N PRO A 297 3.06 -19.52 1.05
CA PRO A 297 4.02 -20.36 1.75
C PRO A 297 4.62 -19.59 2.94
N VAL A 298 3.86 -19.49 4.03
CA VAL A 298 4.28 -18.81 5.26
C VAL A 298 5.32 -19.65 6.01
N ASP A 299 6.48 -19.06 6.32
CA ASP A 299 7.56 -19.68 7.09
C ASP A 299 7.35 -19.49 8.60
N TYR A 300 6.78 -18.35 9.01
CA TYR A 300 6.48 -18.03 10.40
C TYR A 300 5.15 -17.27 10.54
N VAL A 301 4.36 -17.63 11.55
CA VAL A 301 3.04 -17.04 11.80
C VAL A 301 3.09 -16.12 13.02
N TYR A 302 2.85 -14.82 12.84
CA TYR A 302 2.95 -13.79 13.90
C TYR A 302 1.63 -13.60 14.68
N VAL A 303 1.13 -14.67 15.31
CA VAL A 303 -0.16 -14.63 16.04
C VAL A 303 0.01 -14.61 17.55
N SER A 304 -0.96 -14.01 18.22
CA SER A 304 -1.03 -13.95 19.68
C SER A 304 -1.11 -15.33 20.29
N ALA A 305 -0.20 -15.63 21.20
CA ALA A 305 -0.08 -16.94 21.85
C ALA A 305 -1.18 -17.16 22.93
N ASP A 306 -1.64 -16.09 23.58
CA ASP A 306 -2.46 -16.15 24.79
C ASP A 306 -3.56 -15.09 24.83
N GLY A 307 -4.56 -15.29 25.70
CA GLY A 307 -5.63 -14.31 25.95
C GLY A 307 -6.88 -14.45 25.07
N ASP A 308 -7.71 -13.41 25.07
CA ASP A 308 -8.97 -13.37 24.30
C ASP A 308 -8.74 -13.23 22.78
N ASP A 309 -7.53 -12.81 22.38
CA ASP A 309 -7.11 -12.62 20.98
C ASP A 309 -6.23 -13.76 20.46
N ALA A 310 -6.10 -14.86 21.21
CA ALA A 310 -5.27 -16.00 20.84
C ALA A 310 -5.59 -16.53 19.42
N GLY A 311 -4.56 -16.58 18.58
CA GLY A 311 -4.66 -16.98 17.18
C GLY A 311 -5.08 -15.88 16.20
N LEU A 312 -5.22 -14.62 16.65
CA LEU A 312 -5.25 -13.45 15.78
C LEU A 312 -3.82 -12.90 15.57
N PRO A 313 -3.55 -12.22 14.45
CA PRO A 313 -2.25 -11.59 14.21
C PRO A 313 -1.94 -10.53 15.27
N ASP A 314 -0.72 -10.56 15.81
CA ASP A 314 -0.21 -9.56 16.77
C ASP A 314 0.15 -8.25 16.08
N VAL A 315 0.57 -8.30 14.82
CA VAL A 315 0.82 -7.15 13.94
C VAL A 315 -0.25 -7.14 12.84
N ARG A 316 -0.74 -5.97 12.43
CA ARG A 316 -1.75 -5.81 11.38
C ARG A 316 -1.18 -5.01 10.23
N LEU A 317 -1.45 -5.43 8.99
CA LEU A 317 -1.00 -4.70 7.81
C LEU A 317 -2.17 -3.90 7.24
N SER A 318 -2.23 -2.61 7.54
CA SER A 318 -3.34 -1.76 7.10
C SER A 318 -3.41 -1.60 5.58
N ASN A 319 -4.65 -1.59 5.08
CA ASN A 319 -4.99 -1.15 3.73
C ASN A 319 -4.90 0.39 3.55
N GLU A 320 -4.73 1.14 4.64
CA GLU A 320 -4.45 2.58 4.59
C GLU A 320 -2.96 2.81 4.88
N ALA A 321 -2.55 4.04 5.20
CA ALA A 321 -1.17 4.32 5.60
C ALA A 321 -0.78 3.59 6.90
N ASP A 322 0.36 2.91 6.88
CA ASP A 322 0.88 2.07 7.96
C ASP A 322 2.39 1.78 7.74
N ASP A 323 3.04 1.11 8.69
CA ASP A 323 4.47 0.80 8.64
C ASP A 323 4.83 -0.54 9.31
N ILE A 324 5.96 -1.11 8.89
CA ILE A 324 6.59 -2.27 9.51
C ILE A 324 8.00 -1.87 9.91
N VAL A 325 8.36 -2.14 11.16
CA VAL A 325 9.71 -1.97 11.71
C VAL A 325 10.23 -3.31 12.20
N LEU A 326 11.44 -3.66 11.77
CA LEU A 326 12.17 -4.82 12.26
C LEU A 326 13.23 -4.36 13.26
N MET A 327 13.17 -4.88 14.48
CA MET A 327 14.05 -4.50 15.56
C MET A 327 14.71 -5.70 16.24
N MET A 328 15.94 -5.49 16.73
CA MET A 328 16.57 -6.37 17.70
C MET A 328 17.12 -5.49 18.83
N GLY A 329 16.59 -5.65 20.06
CA GLY A 329 16.80 -4.68 21.12
C GLY A 329 16.43 -3.26 20.69
N ASP A 330 17.33 -2.30 20.93
CA ASP A 330 17.18 -0.91 20.49
C ASP A 330 17.56 -0.65 19.01
N LEU A 331 18.06 -1.67 18.30
CA LEU A 331 18.50 -1.54 16.91
C LEU A 331 17.31 -1.71 15.95
N ILE A 332 17.00 -0.68 15.17
CA ILE A 332 16.18 -0.82 13.96
C ILE A 332 17.06 -1.42 12.87
N ILE A 333 16.76 -2.65 12.48
CA ILE A 333 17.42 -3.34 11.38
C ILE A 333 16.94 -2.74 10.07
N ASP A 334 15.63 -2.57 9.94
CA ASP A 334 14.96 -2.07 8.73
C ASP A 334 13.56 -1.53 9.05
N GLN A 335 13.05 -0.65 8.19
CA GLN A 335 11.70 -0.09 8.29
C GLN A 335 11.14 0.17 6.89
N VAL A 336 9.83 -0.03 6.71
CA VAL A 336 9.10 0.37 5.50
C VAL A 336 7.77 0.99 5.92
N ALA A 337 7.42 2.14 5.36
CA ALA A 337 6.14 2.81 5.57
C ALA A 337 5.43 3.05 4.22
N TRP A 338 4.12 2.83 4.18
CA TRP A 338 3.29 3.10 3.00
C TRP A 338 2.19 4.13 3.29
N ASP A 339 1.67 4.75 2.23
CA ASP A 339 0.88 5.98 2.32
C ASP A 339 -0.45 5.96 1.53
N ASP A 340 -1.13 4.80 1.49
CA ASP A 340 -2.45 4.63 0.82
C ASP A 340 -2.39 5.02 -0.67
N GLY A 341 -1.31 4.63 -1.35
CA GLY A 341 -1.16 4.82 -2.80
C GLY A 341 -0.66 6.20 -3.24
N ALA A 342 -0.23 7.08 -2.32
CA ALA A 342 0.16 8.45 -2.69
C ALA A 342 1.58 8.54 -3.25
N SER A 343 2.50 7.72 -2.76
CA SER A 343 3.87 7.57 -3.27
C SER A 343 4.33 6.12 -3.31
N MET A 344 3.83 5.27 -2.42
CA MET A 344 4.03 3.83 -2.46
C MET A 344 2.86 3.19 -3.24
N PRO A 345 3.07 2.11 -4.01
CA PRO A 345 1.97 1.33 -4.57
C PRO A 345 1.03 0.86 -3.45
N ASP A 346 -0.29 0.80 -3.69
CA ASP A 346 -1.24 0.15 -2.78
C ASP A 346 -2.26 -0.69 -3.57
N PRO A 347 -1.81 -1.82 -4.13
CA PRO A 347 -2.64 -2.63 -4.99
C PRO A 347 -3.55 -3.58 -4.20
N GLN A 348 -4.79 -3.75 -4.66
CA GLN A 348 -5.65 -4.82 -4.14
C GLN A 348 -5.44 -6.12 -4.92
N GLY A 349 -5.07 -7.19 -4.21
CA GLY A 349 -4.87 -8.53 -4.75
C GLY A 349 -3.52 -8.73 -5.43
N ALA A 350 -2.54 -7.91 -5.08
CA ALA A 350 -1.14 -8.04 -5.47
C ALA A 350 -0.27 -7.45 -4.35
N THR A 351 0.98 -7.88 -4.24
CA THR A 351 1.92 -7.30 -3.28
C THR A 351 2.47 -5.97 -3.76
N MET A 352 2.83 -5.12 -2.80
CA MET A 352 3.90 -4.15 -2.99
C MET A 352 5.20 -4.93 -3.04
N THR A 353 5.95 -4.84 -4.14
CA THR A 353 7.22 -5.58 -4.32
C THR A 353 8.37 -4.61 -4.60
N LEU A 354 9.47 -4.77 -3.88
CA LEU A 354 10.69 -3.97 -4.03
C LEU A 354 11.52 -4.48 -5.21
N ASP A 355 11.99 -3.59 -6.09
CA ASP A 355 12.82 -4.00 -7.23
C ASP A 355 14.15 -4.65 -6.77
N PRO A 356 14.49 -5.87 -7.26
CA PRO A 356 15.73 -6.57 -6.90
C PRO A 356 17.04 -5.84 -7.22
N THR A 357 17.03 -4.85 -8.09
CA THR A 357 18.23 -4.08 -8.48
C THR A 357 18.62 -3.01 -7.47
N VAL A 358 17.72 -2.68 -6.53
CA VAL A 358 17.88 -1.57 -5.58
C VAL A 358 17.80 -2.00 -4.11
N TYR A 359 18.10 -3.27 -3.79
CA TYR A 359 18.21 -3.70 -2.38
C TYR A 359 19.23 -2.86 -1.60
N GLY A 360 18.78 -2.26 -0.51
CA GLY A 360 19.61 -1.58 0.48
C GLY A 360 18.79 -0.88 1.56
N ASP A 361 19.46 -0.58 2.68
CA ASP A 361 18.92 -0.15 3.98
C ASP A 361 18.19 1.20 4.02
N THR A 362 18.17 1.92 2.89
CA THR A 362 17.42 3.18 2.75
C THR A 362 16.69 3.27 1.41
N PHE A 363 16.69 2.21 0.61
CA PHE A 363 16.09 2.21 -0.72
C PHE A 363 14.64 1.71 -0.68
N ASN A 364 14.33 0.82 0.24
CA ASN A 364 12.97 0.38 0.55
C ASN A 364 12.12 1.45 1.28
N ASP A 365 12.74 2.54 1.74
CA ASP A 365 12.07 3.76 2.23
C ASP A 365 11.55 4.68 1.09
N ASP A 366 11.91 4.40 -0.17
CA ASP A 366 11.58 5.22 -1.32
C ASP A 366 10.59 4.49 -2.23
N GLY A 367 9.35 4.99 -2.29
CA GLY A 367 8.26 4.36 -3.05
C GLY A 367 8.48 4.27 -4.55
N ASP A 368 9.40 5.07 -5.10
CA ASP A 368 9.82 4.95 -6.50
C ASP A 368 10.56 3.62 -6.80
N ASN A 369 10.99 2.87 -5.77
CA ASN A 369 11.62 1.56 -5.90
C ASN A 369 10.65 0.38 -5.74
N TRP A 370 9.37 0.67 -5.47
CA TRP A 370 8.33 -0.33 -5.26
C TRP A 370 7.35 -0.33 -6.43
N CYS A 371 6.86 -1.52 -6.79
CA CYS A 371 5.83 -1.69 -7.81
C CYS A 371 4.76 -2.71 -7.39
N GLU A 372 3.66 -2.75 -8.14
CA GLU A 372 2.63 -3.79 -8.00
C GLU A 372 3.12 -5.07 -8.68
N ALA A 373 3.17 -6.19 -7.93
CA ALA A 373 3.51 -7.48 -8.50
C ALA A 373 2.50 -7.93 -9.57
N GLN A 374 2.97 -8.54 -10.64
CA GLN A 374 2.15 -8.89 -11.80
C GLN A 374 1.91 -10.39 -11.94
N TRP A 375 2.78 -11.25 -11.40
CA TRP A 375 2.61 -12.69 -11.54
C TRP A 375 1.89 -13.31 -10.35
N PRO A 376 0.86 -14.12 -10.59
CA PRO A 376 0.29 -14.95 -9.54
C PRO A 376 1.28 -16.06 -9.18
N TRP A 377 1.62 -16.21 -7.90
CA TRP A 377 2.49 -17.29 -7.41
C TRP A 377 1.81 -18.67 -7.41
N ALA A 378 0.47 -18.71 -7.41
CA ALA A 378 -0.33 -19.93 -7.46
C ALA A 378 -1.56 -19.77 -8.38
N THR A 379 -2.18 -20.90 -8.75
CA THR A 379 -3.21 -20.97 -9.79
C THR A 379 -4.52 -20.21 -9.52
N LEU A 380 -4.75 -19.73 -8.28
CA LEU A 380 -5.91 -18.93 -7.85
C LEU A 380 -5.54 -17.94 -6.71
N SER A 381 -4.27 -17.52 -6.64
CA SER A 381 -3.78 -16.59 -5.61
C SER A 381 -3.73 -15.15 -6.14
N ASP A 382 -3.51 -14.22 -5.22
CA ASP A 382 -3.08 -12.86 -5.52
C ASP A 382 -1.69 -12.87 -6.22
N ALA A 383 -1.22 -11.70 -6.68
CA ALA A 383 0.08 -11.57 -7.36
C ALA A 383 1.21 -11.22 -6.41
N GLY A 384 2.41 -11.77 -6.65
CA GLY A 384 3.56 -11.70 -5.75
C GLY A 384 4.49 -12.89 -5.88
N SER A 385 5.55 -12.92 -5.06
CA SER A 385 6.66 -13.87 -5.13
C SER A 385 7.08 -14.48 -3.79
N PRO A 386 6.16 -14.87 -2.89
CA PRO A 386 6.50 -15.28 -1.53
C PRO A 386 7.53 -16.43 -1.48
N GLY A 387 8.62 -16.19 -0.75
CA GLY A 387 9.75 -17.10 -0.54
C GLY A 387 10.69 -17.18 -1.74
N GLN A 388 10.59 -16.25 -2.69
CA GLN A 388 11.41 -16.21 -3.92
C GLN A 388 11.91 -14.79 -4.17
N THR A 389 12.84 -14.66 -5.13
CA THR A 389 13.26 -13.33 -5.58
C THR A 389 12.09 -12.59 -6.20
N ASN A 390 11.91 -11.34 -5.77
CA ASN A 390 10.92 -10.42 -6.28
C ASN A 390 10.92 -10.28 -7.80
N GLU A 391 9.74 -9.93 -8.31
CA GLU A 391 9.62 -9.38 -9.66
C GLU A 391 10.35 -8.05 -9.74
N TYR A 392 11.00 -7.81 -10.88
CA TYR A 392 11.54 -6.49 -11.18
C TYR A 392 10.40 -5.55 -11.57
N CYS A 393 10.57 -4.26 -11.32
CA CYS A 393 9.64 -3.23 -11.74
C CYS A 393 9.78 -2.99 -13.24
N TRP A 394 9.14 -3.87 -14.01
CA TRP A 394 9.13 -3.80 -15.47
C TRP A 394 8.19 -2.71 -15.97
N PRO A 395 8.48 -2.12 -17.14
CA PRO A 395 7.53 -1.20 -17.76
C PRO A 395 6.25 -1.97 -18.14
N ILE A 396 5.12 -1.26 -18.12
CA ILE A 396 3.78 -1.78 -18.37
C ILE A 396 3.28 -1.21 -19.69
N ALA A 397 2.94 -2.10 -20.63
CA ALA A 397 2.28 -1.74 -21.88
C ALA A 397 0.76 -1.72 -21.68
N GLU A 398 0.10 -0.65 -22.12
CA GLU A 398 -1.36 -0.54 -22.15
C GLU A 398 -1.84 -0.24 -23.58
N ALA A 399 -2.29 -1.27 -24.29
CA ALA A 399 -2.78 -1.21 -25.65
C ALA A 399 -4.30 -0.98 -25.69
N SER A 400 -4.72 0.12 -26.31
CA SER A 400 -6.13 0.42 -26.56
C SER A 400 -6.31 1.08 -27.93
N TYR A 401 -7.51 1.55 -28.22
CA TYR A 401 -7.80 2.32 -29.43
C TYR A 401 -8.84 3.41 -29.14
N ASP A 402 -8.80 4.47 -29.93
CA ASP A 402 -9.81 5.52 -29.87
C ASP A 402 -11.12 5.02 -30.51
N ALA A 403 -12.12 4.79 -29.66
CA ALA A 403 -13.44 4.30 -30.04
C ALA A 403 -14.46 5.44 -30.28
N ASP A 404 -14.01 6.66 -30.62
CA ASP A 404 -14.89 7.78 -30.96
C ASP A 404 -15.96 7.41 -32.02
N ALA A 405 -15.71 6.39 -32.85
CA ALA A 405 -16.71 5.73 -33.68
C ALA A 405 -17.39 4.54 -32.96
N SER A 406 -18.72 4.49 -32.95
CA SER A 406 -19.48 3.38 -32.34
C SER A 406 -19.30 2.03 -33.04
N THR A 407 -18.71 2.02 -34.24
CA THR A 407 -18.45 0.85 -35.07
C THR A 407 -17.31 1.20 -36.02
N LEU A 408 -16.27 0.39 -36.08
CA LEU A 408 -15.16 0.54 -37.02
C LEU A 408 -15.45 -0.31 -38.26
N MET A 409 -15.37 0.30 -39.43
CA MET A 409 -15.57 -0.37 -40.71
C MET A 409 -14.26 -0.42 -41.50
N ILE A 410 -14.24 -1.27 -42.52
CA ILE A 410 -13.19 -1.24 -43.55
C ILE A 410 -12.96 0.20 -44.05
N CYS A 411 -11.70 0.55 -44.31
CA CYS A 411 -11.21 1.88 -44.68
C CYS A 411 -11.26 2.98 -43.61
N ASP A 412 -11.85 2.75 -42.44
CA ASP A 412 -11.80 3.74 -41.38
C ASP A 412 -10.38 3.84 -40.81
N THR A 413 -9.98 5.05 -40.39
CA THR A 413 -8.73 5.21 -39.65
C THR A 413 -8.91 4.69 -38.23
N LEU A 414 -8.19 3.62 -37.89
CA LEU A 414 -8.07 3.08 -36.55
C LEU A 414 -6.89 3.77 -35.85
N TYR A 415 -7.17 4.59 -34.84
CA TYR A 415 -6.15 5.18 -33.97
C TYR A 415 -5.88 4.24 -32.81
N LEU A 416 -4.68 3.66 -32.77
CA LEU A 416 -4.19 2.87 -31.66
C LEU A 416 -3.72 3.82 -30.56
N VAL A 417 -3.92 3.45 -29.31
CA VAL A 417 -3.62 4.29 -28.15
C VAL A 417 -2.75 3.49 -27.19
N GLY A 418 -1.49 3.90 -27.06
CA GLY A 418 -0.49 3.31 -26.18
C GLY A 418 0.03 4.28 -25.12
N SER A 419 -0.39 5.55 -25.18
CA SER A 419 0.00 6.62 -24.26
C SER A 419 -0.36 6.40 -22.78
N GLY A 420 -1.15 5.37 -22.45
CA GLY A 420 -1.36 4.91 -21.07
C GLY A 420 -0.20 4.09 -20.49
N SER A 421 0.68 3.57 -21.34
CA SER A 421 1.84 2.77 -20.92
C SER A 421 2.81 3.61 -20.07
N TYR A 422 3.41 3.00 -19.06
CA TYR A 422 4.33 3.68 -18.15
C TYR A 422 5.38 2.71 -17.59
N ASP A 423 6.43 3.28 -17.03
CA ASP A 423 7.42 2.56 -16.24
C ASP A 423 7.21 2.94 -14.76
N PRO A 424 7.02 1.97 -13.84
CA PRO A 424 6.80 2.26 -12.42
C PRO A 424 7.89 3.13 -11.80
N ASP A 425 9.15 2.95 -12.20
CA ASP A 425 10.31 3.72 -11.70
C ASP A 425 10.44 5.10 -12.40
N GLY A 426 9.47 5.46 -13.24
CA GLY A 426 9.43 6.72 -13.97
C GLY A 426 10.45 6.82 -15.10
N ALA A 427 11.04 5.71 -15.55
CA ALA A 427 11.97 5.71 -16.67
C ALA A 427 11.27 6.11 -17.99
N GLU A 428 12.03 6.73 -18.91
CA GLU A 428 11.50 7.01 -20.26
C GLU A 428 11.32 5.71 -21.04
N ILE A 429 10.13 5.53 -21.62
CA ILE A 429 9.79 4.34 -22.40
C ILE A 429 9.75 4.61 -23.92
N THR A 430 10.03 3.57 -24.70
CA THR A 430 9.81 3.52 -26.16
C THR A 430 8.77 2.47 -26.51
N TYR A 431 8.02 2.68 -27.59
CA TYR A 431 6.88 1.84 -28.00
C TYR A 431 7.26 0.95 -29.17
N GLU A 432 6.80 -0.30 -29.14
CA GLU A 432 6.93 -1.25 -30.24
C GLU A 432 5.56 -1.90 -30.51
N TRP A 433 4.87 -1.43 -31.55
CA TRP A 433 3.60 -1.99 -32.01
C TRP A 433 3.81 -3.09 -33.07
N GLU A 434 3.02 -4.16 -32.98
CA GLU A 434 3.00 -5.25 -33.96
C GLU A 434 1.58 -5.62 -34.37
N LEU A 435 1.35 -5.83 -35.68
CA LEU A 435 0.13 -6.49 -36.17
C LEU A 435 0.34 -8.01 -36.11
N VAL A 436 -0.10 -8.61 -35.00
CA VAL A 436 0.06 -10.04 -34.69
C VAL A 436 -0.78 -10.91 -35.62
N SER A 437 -2.01 -10.48 -35.91
CA SER A 437 -2.91 -11.20 -36.80
C SER A 437 -3.87 -10.27 -37.54
N ALA A 438 -4.19 -10.64 -38.77
CA ALA A 438 -5.17 -9.96 -39.61
C ALA A 438 -6.10 -10.98 -40.29
N PRO A 439 -7.28 -10.58 -40.77
CA PRO A 439 -8.20 -11.46 -41.48
C PRO A 439 -7.54 -12.15 -42.68
N ALA A 440 -7.93 -13.39 -43.00
CA ALA A 440 -7.22 -14.25 -43.97
C ALA A 440 -7.12 -13.72 -45.43
N SER A 441 -7.83 -12.64 -45.77
CA SER A 441 -7.77 -11.98 -47.10
C SER A 441 -7.16 -10.58 -47.04
N SER A 442 -6.66 -10.17 -45.86
CA SER A 442 -5.97 -8.92 -45.64
C SER A 442 -4.55 -9.02 -46.20
N GLU A 443 -4.10 -7.96 -46.87
CA GLU A 443 -2.71 -7.81 -47.31
C GLU A 443 -1.87 -6.97 -46.32
N LYS A 444 -2.48 -6.50 -45.22
CA LYS A 444 -1.85 -5.64 -44.23
C LYS A 444 -0.87 -6.40 -43.34
N THR A 445 0.17 -5.69 -42.94
CA THR A 445 1.25 -6.16 -42.07
C THR A 445 1.60 -5.07 -41.05
N THR A 446 2.51 -5.35 -40.12
CA THR A 446 3.05 -4.33 -39.19
C THR A 446 3.64 -3.11 -39.92
N ALA A 447 4.14 -3.28 -41.15
CA ALA A 447 4.68 -2.17 -41.94
C ALA A 447 3.61 -1.17 -42.43
N ASP A 448 2.33 -1.53 -42.33
CA ASP A 448 1.19 -0.69 -42.68
C ASP A 448 0.62 0.06 -41.46
N ILE A 449 1.22 -0.13 -40.27
CA ILE A 449 0.99 0.75 -39.12
C ILE A 449 1.83 2.01 -39.33
N HIS A 450 1.16 3.14 -39.38
CA HIS A 450 1.80 4.44 -39.56
C HIS A 450 2.28 4.97 -38.20
N GLU A 451 3.50 5.50 -38.18
CA GLU A 451 4.14 6.00 -36.95
C GLU A 451 4.29 4.90 -35.89
N VAL A 452 4.60 3.67 -36.32
CA VAL A 452 4.63 2.43 -35.50
C VAL A 452 5.43 2.47 -34.19
N ASP A 453 6.41 3.38 -34.06
CA ASP A 453 7.24 3.55 -32.86
C ASP A 453 6.73 4.68 -31.93
N ASP A 454 5.68 5.41 -32.33
CA ASP A 454 5.05 6.45 -31.52
C ASP A 454 4.04 5.82 -30.54
N ALA A 455 3.68 6.56 -29.49
CA ALA A 455 2.75 6.10 -28.46
C ALA A 455 1.37 5.77 -29.03
N ASP A 456 0.87 6.62 -29.94
CA ASP A 456 -0.49 6.55 -30.49
C ASP A 456 -0.44 6.50 -32.04
N PRO A 457 -0.06 5.36 -32.64
CA PRO A 457 0.00 5.21 -34.09
C PRO A 457 -1.39 5.02 -34.70
N TRP A 458 -1.46 4.96 -36.03
CA TRP A 458 -2.72 4.71 -36.72
C TRP A 458 -2.59 3.66 -37.83
N PHE A 459 -3.72 3.04 -38.16
CA PHE A 459 -3.82 1.92 -39.08
C PHE A 459 -5.10 2.03 -39.91
N ILE A 460 -5.09 1.55 -41.17
CA ILE A 460 -6.28 1.48 -42.02
C ILE A 460 -6.51 0.02 -42.41
N PRO A 461 -7.59 -0.63 -41.93
CA PRO A 461 -7.92 -2.01 -42.25
C PRO A 461 -8.43 -2.14 -43.69
N ASP A 462 -8.02 -3.21 -44.37
CA ASP A 462 -8.37 -3.49 -45.77
C ASP A 462 -9.42 -4.60 -45.93
N ARG A 463 -9.77 -5.29 -44.84
CA ARG A 463 -10.80 -6.34 -44.80
C ARG A 463 -11.57 -6.30 -43.51
N ALA A 464 -12.85 -6.68 -43.55
CA ALA A 464 -13.61 -6.95 -42.35
C ALA A 464 -13.13 -8.21 -41.63
N GLY A 465 -13.31 -8.22 -40.31
CA GLY A 465 -12.95 -9.28 -39.38
C GLY A 465 -12.03 -8.81 -38.27
N GLU A 466 -11.51 -9.78 -37.53
CA GLU A 466 -10.67 -9.57 -36.35
C GLU A 466 -9.22 -9.21 -36.73
N TYR A 467 -8.73 -8.11 -36.18
CA TYR A 467 -7.32 -7.74 -36.15
C TYR A 467 -6.81 -7.84 -34.71
N ILE A 468 -5.60 -8.39 -34.55
CA ILE A 468 -4.93 -8.51 -33.25
C ILE A 468 -3.63 -7.72 -33.34
N PHE A 469 -3.51 -6.70 -32.51
CA PHE A 469 -2.31 -5.92 -32.30
C PHE A 469 -1.65 -6.31 -30.98
N SER A 470 -0.34 -6.10 -30.87
CA SER A 470 0.34 -6.10 -29.58
C SER A 470 1.17 -4.85 -29.42
N LEU A 471 1.23 -4.34 -28.18
CA LEU A 471 2.16 -3.31 -27.76
C LEU A 471 3.15 -3.91 -26.77
N THR A 472 4.43 -3.66 -27.00
CA THR A 472 5.49 -3.84 -26.00
C THR A 472 6.18 -2.50 -25.78
N VAL A 473 6.56 -2.19 -24.54
CA VAL A 473 7.34 -0.98 -24.23
C VAL A 473 8.71 -1.34 -23.65
N TYR A 474 9.70 -0.46 -23.84
CA TYR A 474 11.09 -0.66 -23.41
C TYR A 474 11.60 0.57 -22.67
N ASN A 475 12.16 0.37 -21.48
CA ASN A 475 12.62 1.47 -20.61
C ASN A 475 14.13 1.79 -20.74
N GLY A 476 14.81 1.22 -21.73
CA GLY A 476 16.26 1.34 -21.89
C GLY A 476 17.07 0.24 -21.20
N VAL A 477 16.42 -0.61 -20.39
CA VAL A 477 17.02 -1.76 -19.72
C VAL A 477 16.32 -3.05 -20.14
N GLU A 478 15.00 -3.14 -19.91
CA GLU A 478 14.18 -4.33 -20.11
C GLU A 478 12.85 -4.00 -20.85
N TYR A 479 12.23 -5.03 -21.43
CA TYR A 479 10.96 -4.94 -22.15
C TYR A 479 9.78 -5.35 -21.26
N SER A 480 8.62 -4.74 -21.49
CA SER A 480 7.35 -5.16 -20.87
C SER A 480 6.91 -6.54 -21.34
N ALA A 481 5.96 -7.14 -20.64
CA ALA A 481 5.09 -8.13 -21.27
C ALA A 481 4.28 -7.46 -22.41
N PRO A 482 3.96 -8.17 -23.49
CA PRO A 482 3.12 -7.62 -24.55
C PRO A 482 1.67 -7.51 -24.09
N ASP A 483 1.05 -6.35 -24.30
CA ASP A 483 -0.39 -6.19 -24.18
C ASP A 483 -1.08 -6.39 -25.53
N PHE A 484 -2.15 -7.19 -25.56
CA PHE A 484 -2.82 -7.59 -26.80
C PHE A 484 -4.15 -6.86 -26.96
N LEU A 485 -4.27 -6.15 -28.07
CA LEU A 485 -5.50 -5.48 -28.46
C LEU A 485 -6.21 -6.24 -29.59
N VAL A 486 -7.48 -6.58 -29.37
CA VAL A 486 -8.34 -7.21 -30.39
C VAL A 486 -9.37 -6.19 -30.88
N VAL A 487 -9.40 -5.96 -32.20
CA VAL A 487 -10.31 -5.02 -32.86
C VAL A 487 -11.13 -5.75 -33.92
N GLU A 488 -12.46 -5.65 -33.84
CA GLU A 488 -13.37 -6.20 -34.85
C GLU A 488 -13.74 -5.11 -35.86
N ILE A 489 -13.47 -5.36 -37.14
CA ILE A 489 -13.79 -4.44 -38.24
C ILE A 489 -14.99 -4.97 -39.03
N GLU A 490 -16.00 -4.14 -39.26
CA GLU A 490 -17.18 -4.50 -40.03
C GLU A 490 -17.05 -4.16 -41.53
N GLU A 491 -17.85 -4.84 -42.36
CA GLU A 491 -18.01 -4.48 -43.77
C GLU A 491 -18.84 -3.19 -43.88
N ARG A 492 -18.53 -2.33 -44.87
CA ARG A 492 -19.40 -1.20 -45.19
C ARG A 492 -20.71 -1.69 -45.84
N ASP A 493 -21.84 -1.14 -45.40
CA ASP A 493 -23.17 -1.46 -45.93
C ASP A 493 -23.40 -0.93 -47.37
N SER A 494 -22.62 0.09 -47.77
CA SER A 494 -22.66 0.72 -49.09
C SER A 494 -21.31 1.36 -49.42
N ASN A 495 -21.01 1.45 -50.72
CA ASN A 495 -19.90 2.21 -51.29
C ASN A 495 -20.46 3.00 -52.48
N GLU A 496 -20.30 4.33 -52.50
CA GLU A 496 -20.49 5.12 -53.70
C GLU A 496 -19.22 5.05 -54.57
N ASN A 497 -19.31 5.50 -55.83
CA ASN A 497 -18.12 5.53 -56.68
C ASN A 497 -17.45 6.90 -56.51
N PRO A 498 -16.12 6.98 -56.50
CA PRO A 498 -15.44 8.26 -56.37
C PRO A 498 -15.70 9.13 -57.61
N VAL A 499 -15.63 10.43 -57.43
CA VAL A 499 -15.72 11.43 -58.48
C VAL A 499 -14.30 11.88 -58.82
N ALA A 500 -13.81 11.45 -59.98
CA ALA A 500 -12.57 11.98 -60.53
C ALA A 500 -12.78 13.43 -60.99
N GLU A 501 -11.79 14.29 -60.73
CA GLU A 501 -11.74 15.66 -61.22
C GLU A 501 -10.39 15.88 -61.92
N ALA A 502 -10.35 15.74 -63.25
CA ALA A 502 -9.13 15.82 -64.04
C ALA A 502 -8.67 17.28 -64.32
N GLY A 503 -9.48 18.25 -63.91
CA GLY A 503 -9.28 19.68 -64.16
C GLY A 503 -9.93 20.16 -65.47
N ASP A 504 -9.78 21.46 -65.75
CA ASP A 504 -10.33 22.08 -66.97
C ASP A 504 -9.49 21.76 -68.22
N ASP A 505 -10.15 21.72 -69.39
CA ASP A 505 -9.50 21.67 -70.70
C ASP A 505 -8.43 22.78 -70.86
N GLN A 506 -7.25 22.41 -71.35
CA GLN A 506 -6.12 23.33 -71.48
C GLN A 506 -5.78 23.64 -72.94
N TYR A 507 -5.37 24.89 -73.18
CA TYR A 507 -5.01 25.38 -74.51
C TYR A 507 -3.72 26.19 -74.45
N THR A 508 -2.78 25.88 -75.34
CA THR A 508 -1.60 26.70 -75.55
C THR A 508 -1.29 26.83 -77.04
N SER A 509 -0.50 27.85 -77.39
CA SER A 509 -0.11 28.09 -78.78
C SER A 509 1.30 28.63 -78.90
N ASP A 510 2.02 28.22 -79.95
CA ASP A 510 3.34 28.73 -80.29
C ASP A 510 3.47 29.02 -81.80
N THR A 511 4.59 29.62 -82.21
CA THR A 511 4.83 30.05 -83.58
C THR A 511 6.05 29.38 -84.18
N ALA A 512 5.85 28.66 -85.29
CA ALA A 512 6.92 28.10 -86.10
C ALA A 512 7.49 29.13 -87.08
N ILE A 513 8.82 29.11 -87.23
CA ILE A 513 9.52 29.94 -88.22
C ILE A 513 9.45 29.27 -89.59
N CYS A 514 8.92 29.98 -90.59
CA CYS A 514 8.84 29.51 -91.97
C CYS A 514 9.86 30.19 -92.89
N ASN A 515 10.78 29.39 -93.44
CA ASN A 515 11.85 29.90 -94.31
C ASN A 515 11.46 29.79 -95.80
N PRO A 516 11.68 30.82 -96.64
CA PRO A 516 11.35 30.77 -98.06
C PRO A 516 12.37 29.90 -98.84
N ILE A 517 11.90 28.90 -99.57
CA ILE A 517 12.75 27.94 -100.29
C ILE A 517 12.90 28.22 -101.80
N SER A 518 12.07 29.08 -102.40
CA SER A 518 12.18 29.46 -103.82
C SER A 518 11.52 30.80 -104.14
N TYR A 519 12.32 31.86 -104.40
CA TYR A 519 11.89 33.21 -104.84
C TYR A 519 10.57 33.75 -104.19
N GLY A 520 10.30 33.40 -102.92
CA GLY A 520 9.10 33.82 -102.18
C GLY A 520 7.78 33.14 -102.60
N ALA A 521 7.81 32.02 -103.32
CA ALA A 521 6.62 31.30 -103.78
C ALA A 521 6.27 30.05 -102.94
N TYR A 522 7.20 29.54 -102.13
CA TYR A 522 7.02 28.38 -101.25
C TYR A 522 7.81 28.60 -99.96
N TYR A 523 7.25 28.14 -98.85
CA TYR A 523 7.81 28.22 -97.49
C TYR A 523 7.92 26.81 -96.91
N GLU A 524 8.95 26.58 -96.11
CA GLU A 524 9.14 25.37 -95.30
C GLU A 524 9.20 25.81 -93.84
N CYS A 525 8.29 25.30 -93.01
CA CYS A 525 8.18 25.66 -91.61
C CYS A 525 8.88 24.63 -90.72
N LEU A 526 9.48 25.11 -89.64
CA LEU A 526 9.99 24.24 -88.58
C LEU A 526 8.80 23.64 -87.79
N THR A 527 9.00 22.49 -87.16
CA THR A 527 8.08 21.99 -86.13
C THR A 527 8.18 22.91 -84.91
N CYS A 528 7.06 23.22 -84.26
CA CYS A 528 7.12 23.85 -82.94
C CYS A 528 7.82 22.89 -81.94
N ASP A 529 8.43 23.46 -80.90
CA ASP A 529 8.95 22.66 -79.79
C ASP A 529 7.79 22.01 -79.03
N ASP A 530 8.05 20.90 -78.35
CA ASP A 530 7.06 20.23 -77.52
C ASP A 530 6.66 21.13 -76.35
N THR A 531 5.42 20.97 -75.86
CA THR A 531 4.89 21.75 -74.74
C THR A 531 4.43 20.83 -73.62
N GLU A 532 4.58 21.28 -72.38
CA GLU A 532 4.13 20.56 -71.20
C GLU A 532 2.82 21.18 -70.69
N PHE A 533 1.89 20.32 -70.28
CA PHE A 533 0.68 20.67 -69.54
C PHE A 533 0.76 20.03 -68.16
N SER A 534 0.36 20.76 -67.12
CA SER A 534 0.27 20.24 -65.75
C SER A 534 -1.17 19.82 -65.48
N LEU A 535 -1.36 18.61 -64.98
CA LEU A 535 -2.65 18.09 -64.56
C LEU A 535 -2.63 17.82 -63.05
N ASP A 536 -3.74 18.08 -62.38
CA ASP A 536 -3.90 17.98 -60.94
C ASP A 536 -5.25 17.31 -60.65
N GLY A 537 -5.19 16.08 -60.16
CA GLY A 537 -6.33 15.25 -59.79
C GLY A 537 -6.70 15.34 -58.31
N THR A 538 -5.99 16.16 -57.51
CA THR A 538 -6.17 16.22 -56.04
C THR A 538 -7.55 16.73 -55.61
N ALA A 539 -8.32 17.32 -56.53
CA ALA A 539 -9.70 17.74 -56.32
C ALA A 539 -10.71 16.59 -56.40
N SER A 540 -10.29 15.39 -56.78
CA SER A 540 -11.14 14.19 -56.77
C SER A 540 -11.60 13.87 -55.35
N TRP A 541 -12.82 13.35 -55.20
CA TRP A 541 -13.44 13.12 -53.89
C TRP A 541 -14.44 11.95 -53.93
N ASP A 542 -14.72 11.34 -52.79
CA ASP A 542 -15.81 10.37 -52.63
C ASP A 542 -16.95 10.94 -51.76
N ALA A 543 -18.19 10.55 -52.07
CA ALA A 543 -19.40 11.07 -51.44
C ALA A 543 -19.69 10.50 -50.06
N ASP A 544 -19.20 9.30 -49.77
CA ASP A 544 -19.18 8.66 -48.45
C ASP A 544 -17.85 8.83 -47.72
N ASP A 545 -17.02 9.78 -48.19
CA ASP A 545 -15.75 10.19 -47.57
C ASP A 545 -14.71 9.03 -47.51
N ASP A 546 -14.86 8.04 -48.38
CA ASP A 546 -13.86 6.99 -48.59
C ASP A 546 -12.57 7.56 -49.19
N GLU A 547 -11.43 7.09 -48.69
CA GLU A 547 -10.12 7.56 -49.13
C GLU A 547 -9.85 7.14 -50.59
N ILE A 548 -9.37 8.09 -51.41
CA ILE A 548 -8.86 7.78 -52.75
C ILE A 548 -7.45 7.23 -52.63
N VAL A 549 -7.31 5.93 -52.85
CA VAL A 549 -6.04 5.21 -52.66
C VAL A 549 -5.22 5.08 -53.94
N HIS A 550 -5.81 5.33 -55.11
CA HIS A 550 -5.11 5.21 -56.39
C HIS A 550 -5.55 6.27 -57.40
N TYR A 551 -4.57 6.81 -58.13
CA TYR A 551 -4.75 7.69 -59.28
C TYR A 551 -4.11 7.02 -60.48
N HIS A 552 -4.70 7.12 -61.66
CA HIS A 552 -4.11 6.65 -62.90
C HIS A 552 -4.49 7.55 -64.08
N TRP A 553 -3.50 8.07 -64.79
CA TRP A 553 -3.64 8.91 -65.97
C TRP A 553 -3.32 8.13 -67.25
N GLU A 554 -4.24 8.11 -68.21
CA GLU A 554 -4.07 7.43 -69.50
C GLU A 554 -4.39 8.37 -70.67
N ILE A 555 -3.59 8.32 -71.75
CA ILE A 555 -3.95 8.96 -73.02
C ILE A 555 -4.96 8.07 -73.74
N THR A 556 -6.22 8.50 -73.77
CA THR A 556 -7.33 7.70 -74.30
C THR A 556 -7.70 8.07 -75.73
N GLY A 557 -7.24 9.21 -76.24
CA GLY A 557 -7.58 9.67 -77.58
C GLY A 557 -6.86 10.95 -78.02
N GLY A 558 -7.45 11.62 -79.03
CA GLY A 558 -6.86 12.79 -79.69
C GLY A 558 -6.16 12.51 -81.03
N ASP A 559 -5.75 13.58 -81.70
CA ASP A 559 -5.02 13.56 -82.99
C ASP A 559 -3.53 13.93 -82.87
N GLY A 560 -3.10 14.36 -81.69
CA GLY A 560 -1.71 14.62 -81.32
C GLY A 560 -1.00 13.40 -80.72
N THR A 561 0.30 13.56 -80.44
CA THR A 561 1.08 12.60 -79.67
C THR A 561 1.47 13.22 -78.33
N GLY A 562 1.32 12.48 -77.24
CA GLY A 562 1.73 12.92 -75.92
C GLY A 562 2.40 11.82 -75.10
N GLU A 563 3.11 12.23 -74.05
CA GLU A 563 3.74 11.37 -73.05
C GLU A 563 3.40 11.87 -71.65
N ILE A 564 2.94 10.98 -70.76
CA ILE A 564 2.58 11.27 -69.37
C ILE A 564 3.77 10.91 -68.46
N ALA A 565 4.16 11.82 -67.56
CA ALA A 565 5.14 11.54 -66.52
C ALA A 565 4.44 10.99 -65.25
N ASP A 566 4.94 9.92 -64.65
CA ASP A 566 4.40 9.37 -63.40
C ASP A 566 2.86 9.22 -63.40
N PRO A 567 2.30 8.38 -64.29
CA PRO A 567 0.85 8.29 -64.52
C PRO A 567 0.04 7.86 -63.29
N ASP A 568 0.69 7.31 -62.25
CA ASP A 568 0.01 6.84 -61.03
C ASP A 568 0.02 7.88 -59.89
N SER A 569 0.44 9.13 -60.17
CA SER A 569 0.45 10.22 -59.20
C SER A 569 -0.81 11.09 -59.27
N ALA A 570 -1.20 11.68 -58.13
CA ALA A 570 -2.32 12.62 -58.06
C ALA A 570 -2.07 13.88 -58.92
N GLU A 571 -0.82 14.30 -59.08
CA GLU A 571 -0.40 15.37 -59.98
C GLU A 571 0.56 14.82 -61.04
N THR A 572 0.37 15.21 -62.30
CA THR A 572 1.21 14.73 -63.42
C THR A 572 1.50 15.84 -64.43
N THR A 573 2.48 15.60 -65.30
CA THR A 573 2.75 16.45 -66.47
C THR A 573 2.61 15.66 -67.75
N VAL A 574 1.94 16.24 -68.74
CA VAL A 574 1.77 15.67 -70.08
C VAL A 574 2.53 16.50 -71.09
N THR A 575 3.51 15.90 -71.75
CA THR A 575 4.26 16.51 -72.85
C THR A 575 3.55 16.25 -74.16
N VAL A 576 3.06 17.27 -74.85
CA VAL A 576 2.41 17.16 -76.17
C VAL A 576 3.38 17.60 -77.26
N SER A 577 3.56 16.74 -78.27
CA SER A 577 4.51 17.02 -79.34
C SER A 577 4.04 18.15 -80.25
N GLY A 578 4.99 19.03 -80.64
CA GLY A 578 4.70 20.09 -81.59
C GLY A 578 4.34 19.58 -82.98
N ALA A 579 3.39 20.25 -83.64
CA ALA A 579 3.04 19.99 -85.03
C ALA A 579 3.85 20.87 -86.00
N THR A 580 3.99 20.46 -87.26
CA THR A 580 4.58 21.28 -88.33
C THR A 580 3.47 21.98 -89.13
N PRO A 581 3.31 23.31 -89.05
CA PRO A 581 2.27 24.03 -89.77
C PRO A 581 2.68 24.40 -91.19
N ASP A 582 1.71 24.77 -92.03
CA ASP A 582 1.95 25.47 -93.29
C ASP A 582 2.04 27.00 -93.06
N TYR A 583 2.78 27.70 -93.93
CA TYR A 583 2.94 29.17 -93.79
C TYR A 583 1.61 29.90 -93.93
N GLY A 584 1.23 30.65 -92.90
CA GLY A 584 -0.04 31.38 -92.83
C GLY A 584 -1.24 30.54 -92.37
N ASP A 585 -1.03 29.26 -92.05
CA ASP A 585 -2.02 28.35 -91.48
C ASP A 585 -1.58 27.91 -90.07
N SER A 586 -2.47 27.24 -89.34
CA SER A 586 -2.16 26.59 -88.06
C SER A 586 -2.30 25.07 -88.15
N ALA A 587 -1.46 24.37 -87.40
CA ALA A 587 -1.57 22.94 -87.15
C ALA A 587 -1.84 22.74 -85.66
N THR A 588 -2.88 21.97 -85.35
CA THR A 588 -3.29 21.66 -83.98
C THR A 588 -2.95 20.21 -83.66
N ALA A 589 -2.41 19.98 -82.47
CA ALA A 589 -2.28 18.66 -81.86
C ALA A 589 -3.14 18.62 -80.60
N THR A 590 -4.07 17.67 -80.55
CA THR A 590 -4.99 17.51 -79.43
C THR A 590 -4.77 16.14 -78.77
N VAL A 591 -4.65 16.09 -77.45
CA VAL A 591 -4.52 14.84 -76.68
C VAL A 591 -5.68 14.78 -75.67
N GLU A 592 -6.42 13.67 -75.68
CA GLU A 592 -7.45 13.37 -74.67
C GLU A 592 -6.78 12.54 -73.57
N VAL A 593 -6.82 13.05 -72.33
CA VAL A 593 -6.21 12.40 -71.16
C VAL A 593 -7.31 12.12 -70.15
N THR A 594 -7.41 10.87 -69.72
CA THR A 594 -8.40 10.42 -68.73
C THR A 594 -7.70 10.15 -67.40
N LEU A 595 -8.20 10.77 -66.32
CA LEU A 595 -7.92 10.38 -64.95
C LEU A 595 -8.91 9.30 -64.53
N THR A 596 -8.41 8.21 -63.97
CA THR A 596 -9.18 7.24 -63.19
C THR A 596 -8.72 7.32 -61.74
N VAL A 597 -9.65 7.46 -60.81
CA VAL A 597 -9.38 7.36 -59.38
C VAL A 597 -10.06 6.13 -58.81
N THR A 598 -9.44 5.48 -57.84
CA THR A 598 -9.99 4.30 -57.15
C THR A 598 -10.08 4.59 -55.65
N ASP A 599 -11.24 4.33 -55.07
CA ASP A 599 -11.44 4.38 -53.62
C ASP A 599 -10.80 3.16 -52.92
N CYS A 600 -10.76 3.19 -51.60
CA CYS A 600 -10.19 2.14 -50.76
C CYS A 600 -10.95 0.79 -50.84
N LEU A 601 -12.22 0.79 -51.31
CA LEU A 601 -13.05 -0.40 -51.54
C LEU A 601 -12.93 -0.94 -52.97
N GLY A 602 -12.17 -0.26 -53.83
CA GLY A 602 -11.89 -0.65 -55.21
C GLY A 602 -12.92 -0.14 -56.23
N ALA A 603 -13.84 0.77 -55.91
CA ALA A 603 -14.68 1.39 -56.92
C ALA A 603 -13.95 2.54 -57.62
N GLU A 604 -14.31 2.77 -58.89
CA GLU A 604 -13.59 3.66 -59.78
C GLU A 604 -14.48 4.81 -60.28
N GLY A 605 -13.86 5.98 -60.35
CA GLY A 605 -14.35 7.20 -60.97
C GLY A 605 -13.44 7.60 -62.12
N SER A 606 -13.97 8.25 -63.16
CA SER A 606 -13.12 8.77 -64.24
C SER A 606 -13.60 10.10 -64.79
N ASP A 607 -12.64 10.93 -65.17
CA ASP A 607 -12.85 12.23 -65.79
C ASP A 607 -11.81 12.48 -66.88
N THR A 608 -12.16 13.24 -67.91
CA THR A 608 -11.33 13.40 -69.11
C THR A 608 -11.14 14.87 -69.44
N VAL A 609 -9.88 15.24 -69.63
CA VAL A 609 -9.45 16.58 -69.99
C VAL A 609 -8.86 16.59 -71.40
N LEU A 610 -9.13 17.67 -72.15
CA LEU A 610 -8.58 17.90 -73.48
C LEU A 610 -7.39 18.86 -73.43
N LEU A 611 -6.25 18.42 -73.96
CA LEU A 611 -5.05 19.24 -74.10
C LEU A 611 -4.85 19.63 -75.56
N THR A 612 -4.97 20.93 -75.87
CA THR A 612 -4.83 21.44 -77.23
C THR A 612 -3.59 22.30 -77.38
N TYR A 613 -2.71 21.91 -78.32
CA TYR A 613 -1.54 22.69 -78.71
C TYR A 613 -1.64 23.17 -80.16
N GLU A 614 -1.74 24.48 -80.36
CA GLU A 614 -1.76 25.09 -81.70
C GLU A 614 -0.38 25.65 -82.09
N CYS A 615 0.16 25.22 -83.24
CA CYS A 615 1.37 25.76 -83.82
C CYS A 615 1.04 26.58 -85.08
N MET A 616 1.41 27.87 -85.10
CA MET A 616 1.15 28.78 -86.23
C MET A 616 2.40 29.01 -87.09
N GLY A 617 2.29 28.88 -88.42
CA GLY A 617 3.42 29.13 -89.33
C GLY A 617 3.57 30.61 -89.70
N SER A 618 4.69 31.25 -89.34
CA SER A 618 4.95 32.69 -89.56
C SER A 618 6.18 33.03 -90.41
#